data_AF-A0A2Z5KBD6-F1
#
_entry.id   AF-A0A2Z5KBD6-F1
#
_cell.length_a   1.000
_cell.length_b   1.000
_cell.length_c   1.000
_cell.angle_alpha   90.00
_cell.angle_beta   90.00
_cell.angle_gamma   90.00
#
_symmetry.space_group_name_H-M   'P 1'
#
loop_
_entity.id
_entity.type
_entity.pdbx_description
1 polymer ?
#
loop_
_entity_poly.entity_id
_entity_poly.type
_entity_poly.pdbx_seq_one_letter_code
_entity_poly.pdbx_strand_id
1 'polypeptide(L)'
;MKVAASSVNGFGLGTVAGYLHGMMEHRFPLIRARTPPAPSRQSVRVSRAQYVAVPAAIGIAHRPDGVLVRDAGALGLAGTAAFGGVALLGPLEGRTVLISGATGGVGAIAVRLAAARGARVIATAMSGSESGFVSALTDAEVTVIDYTQDVTAQVRAIAPDGVDAVLHLAGDLAELTALTRDGGAVASALTVPEASETASCRPP
;
A
#
# COMPACT_ATOMS: atom_id res chain seq x y z
N MET A 1 17.52 -20.92 17.42
CA MET A 1 16.86 -19.62 17.70
C MET A 1 15.41 -19.73 17.23
N LYS A 2 14.44 -19.82 18.15
CA LYS A 2 13.01 -19.86 17.83
C LYS A 2 12.56 -18.43 17.52
N VAL A 3 12.14 -18.17 16.29
CA VAL A 3 11.52 -16.89 15.92
C VAL A 3 10.06 -16.95 16.35
N ALA A 4 9.74 -16.23 17.42
CA ALA A 4 8.37 -15.92 17.80
C ALA A 4 7.99 -14.61 17.11
N ALA A 5 6.92 -14.66 16.31
CA ALA A 5 6.31 -13.59 15.54
C ALA A 5 7.08 -13.05 14.31
N SER A 6 6.45 -13.22 13.14
CA SER A 6 6.68 -12.45 11.92
C SER A 6 5.41 -11.66 11.63
N SER A 7 5.48 -10.34 11.45
CA SER A 7 4.36 -9.57 10.89
C SER A 7 4.21 -9.93 9.42
N VAL A 8 3.14 -10.65 9.08
CA VAL A 8 2.80 -10.95 7.69
C VAL A 8 2.13 -9.72 7.12
N ASN A 9 2.72 -9.08 6.11
CA ASN A 9 2.07 -8.03 5.31
C ASN A 9 1.33 -8.67 4.12
N GLY A 10 0.49 -7.91 3.40
CA GLY A 10 -0.29 -8.42 2.25
C GLY A 10 0.56 -9.15 1.20
N PHE A 11 1.82 -8.74 1.03
CA PHE A 11 2.80 -9.45 0.19
C PHE A 11 3.16 -10.85 0.76
N GLY A 12 3.39 -10.94 2.07
CA GLY A 12 3.58 -12.20 2.78
C GLY A 12 2.35 -13.12 2.71
N LEU A 13 1.13 -12.57 2.77
CA LEU A 13 -0.10 -13.33 2.56
C LEU A 13 -0.22 -13.83 1.12
N GLY A 14 0.11 -13.00 0.12
CA GLY A 14 0.16 -13.42 -1.29
C GLY A 14 1.17 -14.54 -1.57
N THR A 15 2.27 -14.56 -0.80
CA THR A 15 3.24 -15.67 -0.83
C THR A 15 2.68 -16.96 -0.21
N VAL A 16 2.00 -16.85 0.93
CA VAL A 16 1.45 -18.02 1.67
C VAL A 16 0.20 -18.60 1.00
N ALA A 17 -0.64 -17.77 0.40
CA ALA A 17 -1.88 -18.17 -0.28
C ALA A 17 -1.65 -18.77 -1.68
N GLY A 18 -0.39 -18.92 -2.10
CA GLY A 18 -0.06 -19.55 -3.39
C GLY A 18 -0.29 -18.64 -4.61
N TYR A 19 -0.58 -17.36 -4.43
CA TYR A 19 -0.69 -16.42 -5.56
C TYR A 19 0.67 -16.09 -6.21
N LEU A 20 1.77 -16.43 -5.54
CA LEU A 20 3.12 -16.48 -6.12
C LEU A 20 3.56 -17.91 -6.49
N HIS A 21 2.64 -18.89 -6.48
CA HIS A 21 2.95 -20.26 -6.88
C HIS A 21 3.26 -20.27 -8.39
N GLY A 22 4.53 -20.55 -8.73
CA GLY A 22 5.11 -20.37 -10.06
C GLY A 22 5.98 -19.12 -10.24
N MET A 23 5.93 -18.14 -9.33
CA MET A 23 6.79 -16.94 -9.32
C MET A 23 7.86 -16.97 -8.22
N MET A 24 7.59 -17.60 -7.07
CA MET A 24 8.53 -17.77 -5.96
C MET A 24 8.21 -19.02 -5.14
N GLU A 25 8.61 -20.20 -5.61
CA GLU A 25 8.82 -21.34 -4.72
C GLU A 25 10.29 -21.37 -4.31
N HIS A 26 10.63 -21.52 -3.03
CA HIS A 26 11.80 -22.35 -2.66
C HIS A 26 11.89 -22.70 -1.18
N ARG A 27 12.30 -23.95 -0.97
CA ARG A 27 12.77 -24.56 0.28
C ARG A 27 14.27 -24.28 0.40
N PHE A 28 14.69 -23.86 1.59
CA PHE A 28 16.07 -23.42 1.89
C PHE A 28 17.09 -24.56 1.87
N PRO A 29 18.25 -24.40 1.20
CA PRO A 29 19.48 -25.05 1.63
C PRO A 29 20.55 -24.02 2.03
N LEU A 30 21.21 -24.29 3.15
CA LEU A 30 22.42 -23.58 3.60
C LEU A 30 23.62 -24.00 2.73
N ILE A 31 24.33 -23.05 2.12
CA ILE A 31 25.62 -23.31 1.44
C ILE A 31 26.71 -22.36 1.98
N ARG A 32 27.81 -22.94 2.48
CA ARG A 32 29.06 -22.23 2.87
C ARG A 32 29.91 -21.93 1.62
N ALA A 33 30.62 -20.80 1.67
CA ALA A 33 31.30 -20.15 0.55
C ALA A 33 32.41 -20.97 -0.15
N ARG A 34 32.32 -21.09 -1.49
CA ARG A 34 33.36 -20.78 -2.50
C ARG A 34 32.81 -20.99 -3.92
N THR A 35 33.09 -20.00 -4.79
CA THR A 35 32.89 -19.87 -6.27
C THR A 35 31.56 -20.39 -6.88
N PRO A 36 30.74 -19.53 -7.53
CA PRO A 36 29.42 -19.95 -8.03
C PRO A 36 29.54 -20.77 -9.33
N PRO A 37 28.73 -21.83 -9.51
CA PRO A 37 28.45 -22.39 -10.82
C PRO A 37 27.50 -21.48 -11.63
N ALA A 38 27.47 -21.69 -12.95
CA ALA A 38 26.66 -20.98 -13.94
C ALA A 38 25.15 -20.96 -13.61
N PRO A 39 24.38 -19.99 -14.13
CA PRO A 39 23.10 -19.58 -13.57
C PRO A 39 22.02 -20.60 -13.92
N SER A 40 21.74 -21.50 -12.99
CA SER A 40 20.47 -22.20 -12.96
C SER A 40 19.86 -21.99 -11.57
N ARG A 41 18.64 -21.46 -11.58
CA ARG A 41 17.71 -21.25 -10.45
C ARG A 41 17.89 -19.93 -9.69
N GLN A 42 16.85 -19.12 -9.78
CA GLN A 42 16.72 -17.76 -9.25
C GLN A 42 16.80 -17.79 -7.72
N SER A 43 17.73 -17.02 -7.17
CA SER A 43 17.89 -16.81 -5.73
C SER A 43 17.09 -15.58 -5.31
N VAL A 44 16.15 -15.74 -4.38
CA VAL A 44 15.45 -14.61 -3.74
C VAL A 44 16.38 -14.00 -2.71
N ARG A 45 16.74 -12.73 -2.88
CA ARG A 45 17.62 -11.99 -1.96
C ARG A 45 16.77 -11.03 -1.12
N VAL A 46 16.82 -11.19 0.20
CA VAL A 46 16.06 -10.35 1.16
C VAL A 46 16.98 -9.40 1.91
N SER A 47 16.47 -8.24 2.31
CA SER A 47 17.25 -7.15 2.91
C SER A 47 17.60 -7.33 4.39
N ARG A 48 17.18 -8.42 5.04
CA ARG A 48 17.55 -8.75 6.43
C ARG A 48 18.93 -9.41 6.51
N ALA A 49 19.94 -8.75 5.97
CA ALA A 49 21.33 -9.20 5.92
C ALA A 49 22.28 -8.01 5.87
N GLN A 50 23.58 -8.22 6.13
CA GLN A 50 24.60 -7.19 5.96
C GLN A 50 24.79 -6.78 4.50
N TYR A 51 24.50 -7.69 3.57
CA TYR A 51 24.62 -7.47 2.13
C TYR A 51 23.40 -8.06 1.42
N VAL A 52 22.91 -7.35 0.40
CA VAL A 52 21.88 -7.81 -0.52
C VAL A 52 22.32 -7.44 -1.93
N ALA A 53 22.18 -8.38 -2.88
CA ALA A 53 22.41 -8.08 -4.28
C ALA A 53 21.05 -7.84 -4.97
N VAL A 54 20.98 -6.71 -5.66
CA VAL A 54 19.78 -6.21 -6.34
C VAL A 54 20.10 -5.95 -7.81
N PRO A 55 19.14 -6.08 -8.73
CA PRO A 55 19.35 -5.66 -10.11
C PRO A 55 19.64 -4.15 -10.17
N ALA A 56 20.63 -3.73 -10.96
CA ALA A 56 20.98 -2.31 -11.06
C ALA A 56 19.85 -1.45 -11.64
N ALA A 57 18.99 -2.06 -12.48
CA ALA A 57 17.92 -1.36 -13.20
C ALA A 57 16.61 -1.19 -12.39
N ILE A 58 16.40 -1.98 -11.34
CA ILE A 58 15.12 -1.99 -10.59
C ILE A 58 15.37 -2.12 -9.08
N GLY A 59 14.62 -1.36 -8.27
CA GLY A 59 14.69 -1.45 -6.81
C GLY A 59 15.83 -0.66 -6.16
N ILE A 60 16.48 0.25 -6.89
CA ILE A 60 17.47 1.20 -6.37
C ILE A 60 17.00 2.61 -6.74
N ALA A 61 17.10 3.54 -5.81
CA ALA A 61 16.89 4.95 -6.04
C ALA A 61 17.98 5.76 -5.34
N HIS A 62 18.29 6.95 -5.87
CA HIS A 62 19.18 7.87 -5.18
C HIS A 62 18.54 8.32 -3.86
N ARG A 63 19.28 8.22 -2.76
CA ARG A 63 18.83 8.76 -1.48
C ARG A 63 18.93 10.29 -1.55
N PRO A 64 17.86 11.04 -1.27
CA PRO A 64 17.93 12.49 -1.23
C PRO A 64 18.97 12.99 -0.22
N ASP A 65 19.61 14.13 -0.54
CA ASP A 65 20.55 14.77 0.36
C ASP A 65 19.85 15.20 1.66
N GLY A 66 20.55 15.10 2.79
CA GLY A 66 20.00 15.41 4.11
C GLY A 66 19.08 14.35 4.71
N VAL A 67 18.67 13.32 3.96
CA VAL A 67 17.86 12.20 4.50
C VAL A 67 18.77 11.13 5.11
N LEU A 68 18.50 10.76 6.37
CA LEU A 68 19.23 9.70 7.05
C LEU A 68 19.02 8.36 6.36
N VAL A 69 20.06 7.51 6.32
CA VAL A 69 19.96 6.15 5.72
C VAL A 69 18.82 5.36 6.36
N ARG A 70 18.66 5.47 7.69
CA ARG A 70 17.59 4.82 8.44
C ARG A 70 16.21 5.19 7.92
N ASP A 71 15.97 6.48 7.71
CA ASP A 71 14.66 6.99 7.33
C ASP A 71 14.37 6.68 5.85
N ALA A 72 15.38 6.81 4.99
CA ALA A 72 15.29 6.39 3.58
C ALA A 72 14.96 4.88 3.45
N GLY A 73 15.59 4.04 4.28
CA GLY A 73 15.34 2.60 4.29
C GLY A 73 13.90 2.23 4.68
N ALA A 74 13.22 3.06 5.47
CA ALA A 74 11.83 2.85 5.87
C ALA A 74 10.83 3.15 4.74
N LEU A 75 11.20 4.01 3.78
CA LEU A 75 10.30 4.44 2.70
C LEU A 75 10.15 3.40 1.59
N GLY A 76 11.08 2.46 1.44
CA GLY A 76 11.16 1.60 0.25
C GLY A 76 9.85 0.91 -0.11
N LEU A 77 9.32 0.07 0.77
CA LEU A 77 8.07 -0.66 0.52
C LEU A 77 6.83 0.23 0.73
N ALA A 78 6.77 0.94 1.87
CA ALA A 78 5.58 1.69 2.23
C ALA A 78 5.35 2.90 1.30
N GLY A 79 6.41 3.62 0.97
CA GLY A 79 6.37 4.79 0.10
C GLY A 79 6.08 4.43 -1.36
N THR A 80 6.63 3.33 -1.88
CA THR A 80 6.30 2.88 -3.26
C THR A 80 4.84 2.42 -3.37
N ALA A 81 4.35 1.68 -2.39
CA ALA A 81 2.94 1.29 -2.33
C ALA A 81 2.01 2.51 -2.22
N ALA A 82 2.35 3.48 -1.36
CA ALA A 82 1.57 4.71 -1.20
C ALA A 82 1.57 5.54 -2.49
N PHE A 83 2.74 5.73 -3.10
CA PHE A 83 2.88 6.48 -4.34
C PHE A 83 2.10 5.84 -5.49
N GLY A 84 2.25 4.53 -5.69
CA GLY A 84 1.53 3.79 -6.72
C GLY A 84 0.02 3.79 -6.49
N GLY A 85 -0.42 3.52 -5.27
CA GLY A 85 -1.85 3.53 -4.91
C GLY A 85 -2.50 4.88 -5.16
N VAL A 86 -1.88 5.98 -4.72
CA VAL A 86 -2.40 7.34 -4.97
C VAL A 86 -2.36 7.70 -6.45
N ALA A 87 -1.34 7.25 -7.21
CA ALA A 87 -1.27 7.50 -8.65
C ALA A 87 -2.39 6.80 -9.44
N LEU A 88 -2.81 5.61 -9.02
CA LEU A 88 -3.91 4.87 -9.65
C LEU A 88 -5.28 5.57 -9.51
N LEU A 89 -5.43 6.47 -8.53
CA LEU A 89 -6.66 7.25 -8.35
C LEU A 89 -6.83 8.39 -9.39
N GLY A 90 -5.78 8.67 -10.16
CA GLY A 90 -5.77 9.76 -11.14
C GLY A 90 -5.60 11.16 -10.52
N PRO A 91 -5.98 12.23 -11.23
CA PRO A 91 -5.89 13.60 -10.72
C PRO A 91 -6.77 13.80 -9.48
N LEU A 92 -6.24 14.43 -8.43
CA LEU A 92 -6.91 14.55 -7.13
C LEU A 92 -7.29 15.98 -6.72
N GLU A 93 -6.87 16.99 -7.46
CA GLU A 93 -7.14 18.40 -7.13
C GLU A 93 -8.65 18.63 -6.93
N GLY A 94 -9.03 19.12 -5.74
CA GLY A 94 -10.41 19.37 -5.36
C GLY A 94 -11.29 18.13 -5.14
N ARG A 95 -10.75 16.92 -5.29
CA ARG A 95 -11.48 15.65 -5.12
C ARG A 95 -11.47 15.19 -3.67
N THR A 96 -12.55 14.54 -3.26
CA THR A 96 -12.68 13.90 -1.96
C THR A 96 -12.15 12.48 -2.03
N VAL A 97 -11.13 12.17 -1.22
CA VAL A 97 -10.46 10.87 -1.22
C VAL A 97 -10.58 10.22 0.15
N LEU A 98 -11.18 9.03 0.20
CA LEU A 98 -11.22 8.20 1.38
C LEU A 98 -9.99 7.29 1.44
N ILE A 99 -9.21 7.38 2.52
CA ILE A 99 -8.03 6.55 2.76
C ILE A 99 -8.27 5.72 4.02
N SER A 100 -8.43 4.41 3.84
CA SER A 100 -8.51 3.48 4.98
C SER A 100 -7.12 3.07 5.46
N GLY A 101 -6.98 2.70 6.73
CA GLY A 101 -5.70 2.29 7.31
C GLY A 101 -4.66 3.42 7.40
N ALA A 102 -5.11 4.66 7.63
CA ALA A 102 -4.27 5.86 7.60
C ALA A 102 -3.15 5.89 8.65
N THR A 103 -3.28 5.13 9.74
CA THR A 103 -2.25 5.02 10.79
C THR A 103 -1.11 4.07 10.41
N GLY A 104 -1.29 3.25 9.38
CA GLY A 104 -0.30 2.29 8.90
C GLY A 104 0.82 2.95 8.09
N GLY A 105 1.92 2.24 7.86
CA GLY A 105 3.09 2.78 7.15
C GLY A 105 2.80 3.27 5.73
N VAL A 106 1.91 2.59 4.99
CA VAL A 106 1.46 3.04 3.66
C VAL A 106 0.48 4.21 3.78
N GLY A 107 -0.52 4.08 4.66
CA GLY A 107 -1.59 5.07 4.83
C GLY A 107 -1.06 6.43 5.26
N ALA A 108 -0.11 6.46 6.19
CA ALA A 108 0.46 7.70 6.70
C ALA A 108 1.19 8.49 5.60
N ILE A 109 1.86 7.80 4.67
CA ILE A 109 2.50 8.43 3.52
C ILE A 109 1.44 8.82 2.48
N ALA A 110 0.44 7.97 2.25
CA ALA A 110 -0.62 8.21 1.28
C ALA A 110 -1.46 9.45 1.62
N VAL A 111 -1.80 9.67 2.90
CA VAL A 111 -2.50 10.88 3.36
C VAL A 111 -1.74 12.14 2.96
N ARG A 112 -0.43 12.16 3.21
CA ARG A 112 0.45 13.30 2.84
C ARG A 112 0.50 13.51 1.34
N LEU A 113 0.62 12.42 0.58
CA LEU A 113 0.70 12.48 -0.88
C LEU A 113 -0.62 12.91 -1.54
N ALA A 114 -1.77 12.48 -1.01
CA ALA A 114 -3.07 12.87 -1.51
C ALA A 114 -3.34 14.36 -1.20
N ALA A 115 -3.09 14.77 0.05
CA ALA A 115 -3.23 16.17 0.45
C ALA A 115 -2.32 17.12 -0.34
N ALA A 116 -1.05 16.74 -0.56
CA ALA A 116 -0.12 17.50 -1.39
C ALA A 116 -0.53 17.60 -2.87
N ARG A 117 -1.49 16.79 -3.32
CA ARG A 117 -2.10 16.83 -4.67
C ARG A 117 -3.46 17.54 -4.68
N GLY A 118 -3.77 18.32 -3.63
CA GLY A 118 -4.98 19.12 -3.53
C GLY A 118 -6.25 18.33 -3.20
N ALA A 119 -6.11 17.07 -2.74
CA ALA A 119 -7.26 16.26 -2.32
C ALA A 119 -7.83 16.76 -0.99
N ARG A 120 -9.16 16.65 -0.84
CA ARG A 120 -9.84 16.67 0.45
C ARG A 120 -9.81 15.26 1.02
N VAL A 121 -8.99 15.03 2.04
CA VAL A 121 -8.75 13.67 2.55
C VAL A 121 -9.72 13.34 3.69
N ILE A 122 -10.45 12.24 3.54
CA ILE A 122 -11.13 11.56 4.64
C ILE A 122 -10.26 10.36 5.03
N ALA A 123 -9.81 10.28 6.28
CA ALA A 123 -8.88 9.26 6.74
C ALA A 123 -9.46 8.47 7.91
N THR A 124 -9.30 7.14 7.88
CA THR A 124 -9.77 6.30 9.00
C THR A 124 -8.72 6.19 10.10
N ALA A 125 -9.08 6.49 11.34
CA ALA A 125 -8.24 6.27 12.53
C ALA A 125 -9.13 6.15 13.78
N MET A 126 -8.70 5.41 14.79
CA MET A 126 -9.42 5.36 16.05
C MET A 126 -9.42 6.75 16.72
N SER A 127 -10.49 7.08 17.43
CA SER A 127 -10.54 8.30 18.24
C SER A 127 -9.38 8.36 19.25
N GLY A 128 -8.88 9.57 19.53
CA GLY A 128 -7.79 9.80 20.48
C GLY A 128 -6.43 9.93 19.79
N SER A 129 -5.42 9.18 20.26
CA SER A 129 -4.04 9.36 19.80
C SER A 129 -3.83 9.09 18.31
N GLU A 130 -4.57 8.13 17.73
CA GLU A 130 -4.51 7.84 16.29
C GLU A 130 -5.06 8.98 15.45
N SER A 131 -6.22 9.53 15.82
CA SER A 131 -6.78 10.71 15.13
C SER A 131 -5.86 11.94 15.19
N GLY A 132 -5.22 12.16 16.35
CA GLY A 132 -4.22 13.22 16.51
C GLY A 132 -2.97 12.97 15.65
N PHE A 133 -2.50 11.73 15.58
CA PHE A 133 -1.40 11.34 14.69
C PHE A 133 -1.72 11.63 13.23
N VAL A 134 -2.89 11.19 12.73
CA VAL A 134 -3.30 11.38 11.34
C VAL A 134 -3.44 12.86 10.99
N SER A 135 -4.03 13.65 11.88
CA SER A 135 -4.19 15.10 11.69
C SER A 135 -2.84 15.82 11.64
N ALA A 136 -1.81 15.31 12.33
CA ALA A 136 -0.47 15.90 12.35
C ALA A 136 0.42 15.47 11.16
N LEU A 137 -0.07 14.62 10.25
CA LEU A 137 0.72 14.15 9.11
C LEU A 137 0.98 15.24 8.06
N THR A 138 0.07 16.22 7.96
CA THR A 138 0.06 17.26 6.93
C THR A 138 -0.55 18.54 7.49
N ASP A 139 -0.14 19.69 6.96
CA ASP A 139 -0.75 20.99 7.30
C ASP A 139 -2.07 21.25 6.55
N ALA A 140 -2.41 20.38 5.59
CA ALA A 140 -3.66 20.45 4.85
C ALA A 140 -4.84 19.90 5.68
N GLU A 141 -6.07 20.26 5.28
CA GLU A 141 -7.29 19.76 5.91
C GLU A 141 -7.45 18.24 5.69
N VAL A 142 -7.51 17.49 6.80
CA VAL A 142 -7.82 16.05 6.81
C VAL A 142 -8.99 15.83 7.77
N THR A 143 -10.07 15.24 7.27
CA THR A 143 -11.19 14.81 8.12
C THR A 143 -10.92 13.39 8.59
N VAL A 144 -10.82 13.19 9.90
CA VAL A 144 -10.62 11.86 10.48
C VAL A 144 -11.97 11.26 10.91
N ILE A 145 -12.21 10.00 10.52
CA ILE A 145 -13.38 9.22 10.93
C ILE A 145 -12.96 7.98 11.71
N ASP A 146 -13.79 7.58 12.67
CA ASP A 146 -13.49 6.44 13.55
C ASP A 146 -13.92 5.12 12.90
N TYR A 147 -12.95 4.28 12.55
CA TYR A 147 -13.21 2.99 11.92
C TYR A 147 -13.84 1.95 12.86
N THR A 148 -13.87 2.20 14.16
CA THR A 148 -14.54 1.32 15.14
C THR A 148 -16.04 1.56 15.21
N GLN A 149 -16.52 2.64 14.59
CA GLN A 149 -17.91 3.02 14.49
C GLN A 149 -18.42 2.76 13.07
N ASP A 150 -19.65 3.19 12.77
CA ASP A 150 -20.22 3.07 11.42
C ASP A 150 -19.47 3.99 10.44
N VAL A 151 -18.57 3.41 9.65
CA VAL A 151 -17.76 4.12 8.65
C VAL A 151 -18.64 4.66 7.54
N THR A 152 -19.60 3.86 7.07
CA THR A 152 -20.54 4.24 6.01
C THR A 152 -21.33 5.49 6.39
N ALA A 153 -21.91 5.52 7.59
CA ALA A 153 -22.67 6.67 8.08
C ALA A 153 -21.79 7.93 8.21
N GLN A 154 -20.58 7.80 8.76
CA GLN A 154 -19.65 8.91 8.92
C GLN A 154 -19.22 9.50 7.57
N VAL A 155 -18.88 8.65 6.59
CA VAL A 155 -18.51 9.10 5.25
C VAL A 155 -19.68 9.79 4.57
N ARG A 156 -20.90 9.22 4.64
CA ARG A 156 -22.09 9.85 4.03
C ARG A 156 -22.50 11.16 4.68
N ALA A 157 -22.18 11.37 5.96
CA ALA A 157 -22.40 12.66 6.61
C ALA A 157 -21.48 13.76 6.04
N ILE A 158 -20.29 13.40 5.55
CA ILE A 158 -19.31 14.33 4.97
C ILE A 158 -19.50 14.46 3.45
N ALA A 159 -19.74 13.35 2.76
CA ALA A 159 -19.91 13.23 1.32
C ALA A 159 -21.18 12.42 1.01
N PRO A 160 -22.38 13.04 1.03
CA PRO A 160 -23.67 12.36 0.85
C PRO A 160 -23.78 11.59 -0.48
N ASP A 161 -23.20 12.16 -1.54
CA ASP A 161 -23.19 11.59 -2.90
C ASP A 161 -22.05 10.59 -3.12
N GLY A 162 -21.27 10.28 -2.07
CA GLY A 162 -20.09 9.44 -2.15
C GLY A 162 -18.80 10.21 -2.43
N VAL A 163 -17.68 9.52 -2.27
CA VAL A 163 -16.33 10.07 -2.49
C VAL A 163 -15.89 9.89 -3.93
N ASP A 164 -14.99 10.75 -4.41
CA ASP A 164 -14.43 10.68 -5.76
C ASP A 164 -13.46 9.50 -5.91
N ALA A 165 -12.76 9.13 -4.84
CA ALA A 165 -11.82 8.02 -4.86
C ALA A 165 -11.63 7.36 -3.50
N VAL A 166 -11.26 6.08 -3.52
CA VAL A 166 -10.96 5.27 -2.33
C VAL A 166 -9.59 4.61 -2.47
N LEU A 167 -8.73 4.81 -1.47
CA LEU A 167 -7.52 4.02 -1.28
C LEU A 167 -7.72 3.06 -0.10
N HIS A 168 -7.92 1.78 -0.42
CA HIS A 168 -8.18 0.72 0.53
C HIS A 168 -6.88 0.06 1.02
N LEU A 169 -6.53 0.28 2.28
CA LEU A 169 -5.37 -0.32 2.94
C LEU A 169 -5.73 -1.13 4.20
N ALA A 170 -6.98 -1.01 4.67
CA ALA A 170 -7.57 -1.77 5.78
C ALA A 170 -9.11 -1.70 5.74
N GLY A 171 -9.78 -2.59 6.46
CA GLY A 171 -11.24 -2.64 6.53
C GLY A 171 -11.87 -3.54 5.47
N ASP A 172 -13.17 -3.36 5.24
CA ASP A 172 -13.93 -4.10 4.24
C ASP A 172 -13.93 -3.37 2.89
N LEU A 173 -13.42 -4.04 1.84
CA LEU A 173 -13.34 -3.43 0.53
C LEU A 173 -14.71 -3.16 -0.10
N ALA A 174 -15.68 -4.05 0.09
CA ALA A 174 -16.98 -3.93 -0.55
C ALA A 174 -17.76 -2.75 0.04
N GLU A 175 -17.74 -2.60 1.37
CA GLU A 175 -18.29 -1.45 2.08
C GLU A 175 -17.68 -0.15 1.57
N LEU A 176 -16.35 -0.05 1.53
CA LEU A 176 -15.67 1.18 1.12
C LEU A 176 -15.84 1.48 -0.37
N THR A 177 -15.90 0.45 -1.22
CA THR A 177 -16.17 0.62 -2.66
C THR A 177 -17.58 1.17 -2.89
N ALA A 178 -18.57 0.73 -2.12
CA ALA A 178 -19.95 1.22 -2.21
C ALA A 178 -20.13 2.69 -1.79
N LEU A 179 -19.11 3.31 -1.19
CA LEU A 179 -19.06 4.74 -0.89
C LEU A 179 -18.48 5.57 -2.03
N THR A 180 -17.99 4.94 -3.09
CA THR A 180 -17.45 5.64 -4.26
C THR A 180 -18.59 6.06 -5.16
N ARG A 181 -18.60 7.32 -5.59
CA ARG A 181 -19.59 7.81 -6.56
C ARG A 181 -19.40 7.18 -7.94
N ASP A 182 -20.41 7.31 -8.81
CA ASP A 182 -20.31 6.88 -10.20
C ASP A 182 -19.13 7.56 -10.93
N GLY A 183 -18.33 6.75 -11.62
CA GLY A 183 -17.12 7.20 -12.31
C GLY A 183 -15.95 7.56 -11.38
N GLY A 184 -16.05 7.28 -10.08
CA GLY A 184 -14.94 7.37 -9.13
C GLY A 184 -13.93 6.24 -9.27
N ALA A 185 -12.80 6.37 -8.57
CA ALA A 185 -11.68 5.44 -8.66
C ALA A 185 -11.43 4.70 -7.34
N VAL A 186 -11.16 3.39 -7.41
CA VAL A 186 -10.80 2.58 -6.23
C VAL A 186 -9.48 1.88 -6.47
N ALA A 187 -8.56 2.00 -5.51
CA ALA A 187 -7.32 1.24 -5.46
C ALA A 187 -7.23 0.48 -4.14
N SER A 188 -6.80 -0.79 -4.20
CA SER A 188 -6.64 -1.66 -3.01
C SER A 188 -5.22 -2.19 -2.95
N ALA A 189 -4.61 -2.17 -1.77
CA ALA A 189 -3.31 -2.81 -1.50
C ALA A 189 -3.46 -4.20 -0.86
N LEU A 190 -4.68 -4.61 -0.51
CA LEU A 190 -4.97 -5.87 0.18
C LEU A 190 -5.52 -6.96 -0.75
N THR A 191 -6.03 -6.57 -1.90
CA THR A 191 -6.67 -7.46 -2.86
C THR A 191 -6.36 -7.00 -4.27
N VAL A 192 -6.18 -7.96 -5.16
CA VAL A 192 -6.25 -7.73 -6.60
C VAL A 192 -7.69 -8.06 -6.98
N PRO A 193 -8.46 -7.17 -7.64
CA PRO A 193 -9.71 -7.60 -8.22
C PRO A 193 -9.40 -8.74 -9.20
N GLU A 194 -10.05 -9.90 -9.03
CA GLU A 194 -10.11 -10.89 -10.10
C GLU A 194 -10.63 -10.15 -11.33
N ALA A 195 -9.82 -10.11 -12.39
CA ALA A 195 -10.28 -9.58 -13.66
C ALA A 195 -11.46 -10.47 -14.09
N SER A 196 -12.68 -9.95 -14.00
CA SER A 196 -13.82 -10.62 -14.61
C SER A 196 -13.56 -10.67 -16.11
N GLU A 197 -13.20 -11.85 -16.58
CA GLU A 197 -13.05 -12.17 -18.00
C GLU A 197 -14.44 -12.02 -18.65
N THR A 198 -14.76 -10.81 -19.10
CA THR A 198 -15.95 -10.55 -19.91
C THR A 198 -15.72 -9.37 -20.85
N ALA A 199 -14.75 -9.55 -21.75
CA ALA A 199 -14.77 -8.92 -23.07
C ALA A 199 -13.95 -9.79 -24.02
N SER A 200 -14.62 -10.79 -24.60
CA SER A 200 -14.14 -11.48 -25.80
C SER A 200 -13.91 -10.44 -26.88
N CYS A 201 -12.66 -10.03 -27.07
CA CYS A 201 -12.22 -9.35 -28.28
C CYS A 201 -11.25 -10.30 -28.98
N ARG A 202 -11.79 -11.06 -29.93
CA ARG A 202 -11.01 -11.92 -30.82
C ARG A 202 -10.34 -11.01 -31.87
N PRO A 203 -9.01 -11.05 -32.06
CA PRO A 203 -8.38 -10.31 -33.15
C PRO A 203 -8.69 -10.97 -34.51
N PRO A 204 -8.59 -10.20 -35.62
CA PRO A 204 -8.96 -10.64 -36.97
C PRO A 204 -8.13 -11.80 -37.51
#